data_AF-A0A4W5P888-F1
#
_entry.id   AF-A0A4W5P888-F1
#
_cell.length_a   1.000
_cell.length_b   1.000
_cell.length_c   1.000
_cell.angle_alpha   90.00
_cell.angle_beta   90.00
_cell.angle_gamma   90.00
#
_symmetry.space_group_name_H-M   'P 1'
#
loop_
_entity.id
_entity.type
_entity.pdbx_description
1 polymer ?
#
loop_
_entity_poly.entity_id
_entity_poly.type
_entity_poly.pdbx_seq_one_letter_code
_entity_poly.pdbx_strand_id
1 'polypeptide(L)'
;MKNQENISIHLSRVCMKSESKQKIDQEVCISRDLMIEHLLHGRIVDYRVLSCIVTQQDALQLLVKNLEQTGHFVKNKPEDGQTPGQVEVAQVLSPTTEENVDEESDVNVEDDQSDLYQPPLNQSWDNKLRKGMQSSGLYEKHPLDCDLLAGFGKYLRDNKNIPNFKQEVANVSRFLFYMDSTKPSLDFVKNMEKSRSFFTKLANIGQKKQTIANYMKNLKRFIRYNITSTSLFQTDRATLEECRHFLECFKDLQKSMSKQVSQEITGKRYMQMVSVAKTPKECLALLRVAKNDFLKIIGKAMNEDSLLETEHLHVLYYLESLLLLKHLQRAGVIKNVILDEWLSRSACKLPNGENWTVIGVKKHKTSTQQVSTIYLDEEEDSWFDTYFRHVRPAFLKNSNDTEENERFFISTTGNPIYNPSNDLQRFHAKYNLPNITSQVARQVLETNTKASFTDPEKALVADYLAHTTATADRQYSLKTTVNACLGMKLISKVAMSSESDSETAGPSCASTSIKGTLPSSKKLDEAQTLKLFYHHFPVTVDGQSVKKKDRQLIAGTQERYCYDKWRSQQEKMRQDYVIGKMQLKHSELFFYIRYYENILHLVTK
;
A
#
# COMPACT_ATOMS: atom_id res chain seq x y z
N MET A 1 6.37 22.90 13.15
CA MET A 1 6.28 22.73 14.62
C MET A 1 7.35 23.58 15.35
N LYS A 2 7.28 24.92 15.31
CA LYS A 2 8.21 25.80 16.08
C LYS A 2 7.54 26.69 17.14
N ASN A 3 6.21 26.69 17.24
CA ASN A 3 5.51 27.50 18.26
C ASN A 3 5.54 26.88 19.67
N GLN A 4 5.96 25.62 19.81
CA GLN A 4 5.87 24.88 21.08
C GLN A 4 7.03 25.16 22.05
N GLU A 5 8.18 25.61 21.57
CA GLU A 5 9.35 25.93 22.41
C GLU A 5 9.23 27.30 23.10
N ASN A 6 8.31 28.17 22.68
CA ASN A 6 8.19 29.55 23.19
C ASN A 6 7.13 29.76 24.28
N ILE A 7 6.19 28.83 24.50
CA ILE A 7 5.08 29.06 25.43
C ILE A 7 5.52 29.01 26.90
N SER A 8 6.39 28.07 27.26
CA SER A 8 6.97 27.98 28.61
C SER A 8 7.82 29.21 28.94
N ILE A 9 8.57 29.71 27.95
CA ILE A 9 9.40 30.92 28.09
C ILE A 9 8.53 32.17 28.22
N HIS A 10 7.44 32.28 27.45
CA HIS A 10 6.52 33.40 27.53
C HIS A 10 5.72 33.42 28.85
N LEU A 11 5.21 32.26 29.30
CA LEU A 11 4.51 32.14 30.57
C LEU A 11 5.45 32.48 31.73
N SER A 12 6.68 31.96 31.76
CA SER A 12 7.65 32.28 32.82
C SER A 12 8.14 33.72 32.82
N ARG A 13 8.24 34.40 31.66
CA ARG A 13 8.80 35.75 31.56
C ARG A 13 7.79 36.87 31.46
N VAL A 14 6.54 36.57 31.12
CA VAL A 14 5.50 37.58 30.84
C VAL A 14 4.25 37.33 31.68
N CYS A 15 3.58 36.19 31.52
CA CYS A 15 2.22 35.99 32.05
C CYS A 15 2.16 35.45 33.49
N MET A 16 3.14 34.64 33.91
CA MET A 16 3.17 33.90 35.17
C MET A 16 4.51 34.08 35.91
N LYS A 17 5.08 35.31 35.86
CA LYS A 17 6.45 35.59 36.34
C LYS A 17 6.71 35.24 37.80
N SER A 18 5.67 35.29 38.63
CA SER A 18 5.72 35.09 40.08
C SER A 18 5.26 33.70 40.52
N GLU A 19 4.86 32.83 39.58
CA GLU A 19 4.37 31.50 39.89
C GLU A 19 5.49 30.47 39.91
N SER A 20 5.27 29.38 40.65
CA SER A 20 6.24 28.28 40.70
C SER A 20 6.39 27.60 39.34
N LYS A 21 7.58 27.10 39.06
CA LYS A 21 7.88 26.36 37.83
C LYS A 21 6.91 25.19 37.61
N GLN A 22 6.50 24.52 38.68
CA GLN A 22 5.56 23.40 38.62
C GLN A 22 4.17 23.81 38.13
N LYS A 23 3.66 24.98 38.54
CA LYS A 23 2.41 25.54 38.02
C LYS A 23 2.53 26.00 36.56
N ILE A 24 3.66 26.61 36.20
CA ILE A 24 3.93 27.01 34.81
C ILE A 24 3.94 25.78 33.89
N ASP A 25 4.60 24.70 34.31
CA ASP A 25 4.67 23.46 33.54
C ASP A 25 3.30 22.78 33.41
N GLN A 26 2.46 22.85 34.46
CA GLN A 26 1.08 22.36 34.42
C GLN A 26 0.22 23.18 33.43
N GLU A 27 0.34 24.52 33.44
CA GLU A 27 -0.37 25.41 32.53
C GLU A 27 0.08 25.22 31.07
N VAL A 28 1.37 24.96 30.85
CA VAL A 28 1.90 24.58 29.54
C VAL A 28 1.27 23.27 29.05
N CYS A 29 1.05 22.29 29.94
CA CYS A 29 0.40 21.03 29.59
C CYS A 29 -1.07 21.24 29.22
N ILE A 30 -1.82 21.97 30.05
CA ILE A 30 -3.24 22.31 29.78
C ILE A 30 -3.38 23.10 28.47
N SER A 31 -2.52 24.10 28.26
CA SER A 31 -2.51 24.89 27.03
C SER A 31 -2.18 24.06 25.79
N ARG A 32 -1.34 23.02 25.92
CA ARG A 32 -1.06 22.07 24.83
C ARG A 32 -2.28 21.21 24.52
N ASP A 33 -2.95 20.70 25.54
CA ASP A 33 -4.13 19.85 25.36
C ASP A 33 -5.29 20.65 24.75
N LEU A 34 -5.53 21.88 25.21
CA LEU A 34 -6.52 22.79 24.63
C LEU A 34 -6.15 23.23 23.21
N MET A 35 -4.87 23.44 22.91
CA MET A 35 -4.41 23.73 21.55
C MET A 35 -4.64 22.54 20.62
N ILE A 36 -4.36 21.32 21.09
CA ILE A 36 -4.61 20.08 20.34
C ILE A 36 -6.12 19.90 20.13
N GLU A 37 -6.93 20.11 21.17
CA GLU A 37 -8.39 20.06 21.08
C GLU A 37 -8.94 21.10 20.08
N HIS A 38 -8.43 22.34 20.12
CA HIS A 38 -8.81 23.41 19.19
C HIS A 38 -8.36 23.12 17.75
N LEU A 39 -7.19 22.49 17.56
CA LEU A 39 -6.72 22.05 16.23
C LEU A 39 -7.51 20.86 15.68
N LEU A 40 -7.99 19.97 16.55
CA LEU A 40 -8.78 18.79 16.20
C LEU A 40 -10.27 19.09 15.98
N HIS A 41 -10.86 19.96 16.81
CA HIS A 41 -12.31 20.21 16.84
C HIS A 41 -12.69 21.65 16.47
N GLY A 42 -11.83 22.63 16.75
CA GLY A 42 -12.12 24.06 16.49
C GLY A 42 -12.10 24.46 15.02
N ARG A 43 -11.55 23.60 14.15
CA ARG A 43 -11.52 23.83 12.69
C ARG A 43 -12.70 23.21 11.95
N ILE A 44 -13.56 22.44 12.60
CA ILE A 44 -14.66 21.74 11.92
C ILE A 44 -15.99 22.32 12.40
N VAL A 45 -16.64 23.12 11.57
CA VAL A 45 -17.91 23.79 11.89
C VAL A 45 -19.03 23.12 11.09
N ASP A 46 -20.16 22.81 11.73
CA ASP A 46 -21.31 22.21 11.02
C ASP A 46 -22.21 23.30 10.43
N TYR A 47 -22.45 23.23 9.12
CA TYR A 47 -23.33 24.16 8.41
C TYR A 47 -24.74 24.19 9.00
N ARG A 48 -25.26 23.05 9.48
CA ARG A 48 -26.62 22.98 10.06
C ARG A 48 -26.72 23.83 11.31
N VAL A 49 -25.68 23.78 12.15
CA VAL A 49 -25.59 24.60 13.37
C VAL A 49 -25.49 26.07 13.03
N LEU A 50 -24.66 26.44 12.02
CA LEU A 50 -24.58 27.81 11.55
C LEU A 50 -25.91 28.32 10.99
N SER A 51 -26.64 27.49 10.23
CA SER A 51 -27.94 27.82 9.65
C SER A 51 -29.06 27.98 10.67
N CYS A 52 -28.92 27.36 11.85
CA CYS A 52 -29.85 27.57 12.97
C CYS A 52 -29.60 28.89 13.70
N ILE A 53 -28.37 29.41 13.67
CA ILE A 53 -27.96 30.63 14.41
C ILE A 53 -28.07 31.86 13.51
N VAL A 54 -27.69 31.74 12.24
CA VAL A 54 -27.73 32.82 11.25
C VAL A 54 -28.89 32.56 10.31
N THR A 55 -30.00 33.24 10.57
CA THR A 55 -31.27 33.07 9.84
C THR A 55 -31.30 33.77 8.48
N GLN A 56 -30.39 34.71 8.24
CA GLN A 56 -30.25 35.40 6.95
C GLN A 56 -29.26 34.66 6.04
N GLN A 57 -29.76 34.21 4.89
CA GLN A 57 -29.03 33.36 3.95
C GLN A 57 -27.74 34.02 3.42
N ASP A 58 -27.79 35.31 3.09
CA ASP A 58 -26.63 36.04 2.54
C ASP A 58 -25.53 36.23 3.60
N ALA A 59 -25.91 36.49 4.85
CA ALA A 59 -24.99 36.59 5.98
C ALA A 59 -24.36 35.23 6.32
N LEU A 60 -25.15 34.15 6.23
CA LEU A 60 -24.68 32.78 6.42
C LEU A 60 -23.66 32.38 5.33
N GLN A 61 -23.92 32.70 4.06
CA GLN A 61 -22.99 32.43 2.97
C GLN A 61 -21.68 33.23 3.12
N LEU A 62 -21.77 34.50 3.51
CA LEU A 62 -20.59 35.33 3.75
C LEU A 62 -19.76 34.81 4.94
N LEU A 63 -20.42 34.36 6.01
CA LEU A 63 -19.76 33.77 7.18
C LEU A 63 -19.05 32.47 6.83
N VAL A 64 -19.72 31.56 6.10
CA VAL A 64 -19.11 30.30 5.63
C VAL A 64 -17.90 30.58 4.76
N LYS A 65 -17.99 31.54 3.83
CA LYS A 65 -16.87 31.94 2.99
C LYS A 65 -15.68 32.48 3.80
N ASN A 66 -15.93 33.30 4.81
CA ASN A 66 -14.87 33.84 5.67
C ASN A 66 -14.22 32.75 6.55
N LEU A 67 -15.00 31.79 7.04
CA LEU A 67 -14.49 30.65 7.81
C LEU A 67 -13.59 29.76 6.94
N GLU A 68 -14.01 29.46 5.71
CA GLU A 68 -13.22 28.70 4.75
C GLU A 68 -11.93 29.43 4.35
N GLN A 69 -11.98 30.74 4.10
CA GLN A 69 -10.81 31.55 3.78
C GLN A 69 -9.79 31.66 4.93
N THR A 70 -10.25 31.52 6.17
CA THR A 70 -9.39 31.53 7.37
C THR A 70 -8.92 30.13 7.77
N GLY A 71 -9.22 29.10 6.98
CA GLY A 71 -8.71 27.73 7.15
C GLY A 71 -9.59 26.82 8.01
N HIS A 72 -10.86 27.16 8.22
CA HIS A 72 -11.86 26.30 8.87
C HIS A 72 -12.59 25.46 7.81
N PHE A 73 -12.98 24.24 8.18
CA PHE A 73 -13.73 23.29 7.37
C PHE A 73 -15.21 23.29 7.78
N VAL A 74 -16.09 23.70 6.87
CA VAL A 74 -17.55 23.71 7.11
C VAL A 74 -18.17 22.44 6.53
N LYS A 75 -18.58 21.50 7.39
CA LYS A 75 -19.20 20.24 7.00
C LYS A 75 -20.71 20.39 6.78
N ASN A 76 -21.32 19.51 5.97
CA ASN A 76 -22.76 19.46 5.67
C ASN A 76 -23.33 20.69 4.95
N LYS A 77 -22.50 21.42 4.18
CA LYS A 77 -22.97 22.49 3.29
C LYS A 77 -23.90 21.90 2.22
N PRO A 78 -25.06 22.49 1.94
CA PRO A 78 -25.91 22.05 0.83
C PRO A 78 -25.15 22.26 -0.48
N GLU A 79 -25.12 21.23 -1.34
CA GLU A 79 -24.60 21.35 -2.70
C GLU A 79 -25.46 22.35 -3.46
N ASP A 80 -24.83 23.28 -4.17
CA ASP A 80 -25.54 24.33 -4.91
C ASP A 80 -26.51 23.70 -5.92
N GLY A 81 -27.80 23.87 -5.66
CA GLY A 81 -28.88 23.64 -6.60
C GLY A 81 -29.66 22.33 -6.48
N GLN A 82 -30.25 22.01 -5.31
CA GLN A 82 -31.44 21.14 -5.25
C GLN A 82 -32.46 21.63 -4.20
N THR A 83 -33.64 21.99 -4.71
CA THR A 83 -34.89 22.35 -4.01
C THR A 83 -35.40 21.15 -3.17
N PRO A 84 -36.10 21.36 -2.02
CA PRO A 84 -36.39 20.30 -1.08
C PRO A 84 -37.54 19.41 -1.55
N GLY A 85 -37.28 18.12 -1.73
CA GLY A 85 -38.34 17.12 -1.87
C GLY A 85 -37.94 15.89 -2.66
N GLN A 86 -37.08 15.03 -2.12
CA GLN A 86 -37.15 13.57 -2.29
C GLN A 86 -36.18 12.89 -1.33
N VAL A 87 -36.72 11.96 -0.54
CA VAL A 87 -35.97 11.14 0.41
C VAL A 87 -35.26 10.06 -0.39
N GLU A 88 -33.95 10.20 -0.59
CA GLU A 88 -33.08 9.09 -0.95
C GLU A 88 -32.05 8.85 0.16
N VAL A 89 -32.05 7.61 0.64
CA VAL A 89 -31.22 7.10 1.72
C VAL A 89 -29.80 6.91 1.20
N ALA A 90 -28.92 7.88 1.46
CA ALA A 90 -27.51 7.79 1.16
C ALA A 90 -26.84 6.67 2.00
N GLN A 91 -26.27 5.70 1.29
CA GLN A 91 -25.51 4.59 1.84
C GLN A 91 -24.26 5.09 2.59
N VAL A 92 -24.15 4.70 3.86
CA VAL A 92 -22.93 4.83 4.66
C VAL A 92 -21.87 3.89 4.10
N LEU A 93 -20.92 4.43 3.34
CA LEU A 93 -19.68 3.74 2.97
C LEU A 93 -18.73 3.75 4.17
N SER A 94 -18.49 2.55 4.72
CA SER A 94 -17.48 2.33 5.77
C SER A 94 -16.08 2.28 5.14
N PRO A 95 -15.04 2.83 5.80
CA PRO A 95 -13.67 2.75 5.30
C PRO A 95 -13.19 1.30 5.39
N THR A 96 -13.03 0.66 4.22
CA THR A 96 -12.57 -0.73 4.13
C THR A 96 -11.07 -0.71 3.83
N THR A 97 -10.24 -0.62 4.87
CA THR A 97 -8.80 -0.93 4.78
C THR A 97 -8.65 -2.44 4.95
N GLU A 98 -9.03 -3.22 3.95
CA GLU A 98 -8.70 -4.64 3.88
C GLU A 98 -7.25 -4.79 3.42
N GLU A 99 -6.32 -4.94 4.36
CA GLU A 99 -5.04 -5.60 4.09
C GLU A 99 -5.33 -7.08 3.75
N ASN A 100 -5.59 -7.34 2.49
CA ASN A 100 -5.75 -8.69 1.96
C ASN A 100 -4.37 -9.36 1.89
N VAL A 101 -4.06 -10.19 2.89
CA VAL A 101 -2.92 -11.12 2.87
C VAL A 101 -3.11 -12.08 1.70
N ASP A 102 -2.07 -12.24 0.88
CA ASP A 102 -2.05 -13.18 -0.24
C ASP A 102 -2.10 -14.62 0.27
N GLU A 103 -3.30 -15.18 0.36
CA GLU A 103 -3.51 -16.62 0.45
C GLU A 103 -3.70 -17.17 -0.96
N GLU A 104 -2.62 -17.71 -1.53
CA GLU A 104 -2.73 -18.70 -2.61
C GLU A 104 -3.40 -19.94 -2.00
N SER A 105 -4.38 -20.47 -2.72
CA SER A 105 -5.10 -21.67 -2.29
C SER A 105 -4.18 -22.88 -2.43
N ASP A 106 -3.75 -23.46 -1.31
CA ASP A 106 -3.22 -24.83 -1.23
C ASP A 106 -4.34 -25.81 -1.62
N VAL A 107 -4.58 -25.96 -2.92
CA VAL A 107 -5.30 -27.12 -3.45
C VAL A 107 -4.24 -27.98 -4.10
N ASN A 108 -3.78 -29.01 -3.37
CA ASN A 108 -2.97 -30.08 -3.91
C ASN A 108 -3.78 -30.81 -5.00
N VAL A 109 -3.56 -30.40 -6.24
CA VAL A 109 -3.49 -31.34 -7.35
C VAL A 109 -2.07 -31.88 -7.33
N GLU A 110 -1.89 -33.18 -7.53
CA GLU A 110 -0.58 -33.82 -7.62
C GLU A 110 0.33 -33.00 -8.54
N ASP A 111 1.41 -32.48 -7.97
CA ASP A 111 2.33 -31.55 -8.60
C ASP A 111 3.22 -32.34 -9.55
N ASP A 112 2.79 -32.48 -10.80
CA ASP A 112 3.58 -33.09 -11.88
C ASP A 112 4.61 -32.07 -12.40
N GLN A 113 5.48 -31.60 -11.50
CA GLN A 113 6.57 -30.67 -11.80
C GLN A 113 7.89 -31.12 -11.15
N SER A 114 8.71 -31.78 -11.98
CA SER A 114 10.16 -32.04 -11.87
C SER A 114 10.74 -32.21 -10.46
N ASP A 115 11.12 -33.45 -10.15
CA ASP A 115 11.77 -33.89 -8.90
C ASP A 115 13.17 -33.29 -8.61
N LEU A 116 13.69 -32.42 -9.48
CA LEU A 116 15.09 -32.00 -9.48
C LEU A 116 15.50 -31.06 -8.32
N TYR A 117 14.55 -30.41 -7.64
CA TYR A 117 14.80 -29.50 -6.51
C TYR A 117 13.91 -29.77 -5.29
N GLN A 118 13.59 -31.04 -5.00
CA GLN A 118 12.82 -31.35 -3.80
C GLN A 118 13.61 -31.02 -2.51
N PRO A 119 12.98 -30.36 -1.51
CA PRO A 119 13.53 -30.29 -0.16
C PRO A 119 13.66 -31.71 0.44
N PRO A 120 14.58 -31.96 1.39
CA PRO A 120 14.71 -33.26 2.03
C PRO A 120 13.37 -33.77 2.61
N LEU A 121 13.07 -35.05 2.33
CA LEU A 121 11.84 -35.83 2.52
C LEU A 121 11.16 -35.83 3.91
N ASN A 122 11.52 -34.93 4.83
CA ASN A 122 10.98 -34.90 6.20
C ASN A 122 9.80 -33.93 6.39
N GLN A 123 9.22 -33.38 5.33
CA GLN A 123 7.91 -32.72 5.40
C GLN A 123 6.84 -33.68 4.86
N SER A 124 6.34 -34.55 5.73
CA SER A 124 5.03 -35.15 5.52
C SER A 124 4.02 -34.00 5.44
N TRP A 125 3.56 -33.67 4.24
CA TRP A 125 2.52 -32.67 3.95
C TRP A 125 1.12 -33.08 4.42
N ASP A 126 1.06 -34.07 5.30
CA ASP A 126 -0.13 -34.57 5.94
C ASP A 126 -0.48 -33.66 7.13
N ASN A 127 -0.80 -32.41 6.80
CA ASN A 127 -1.03 -31.32 7.72
C ASN A 127 -2.10 -31.72 8.77
N LYS A 128 -1.78 -31.54 10.05
CA LYS A 128 -2.70 -31.77 11.20
C LYS A 128 -4.11 -31.21 10.95
N LEU A 129 -4.20 -30.07 10.26
CA LEU A 129 -5.46 -29.45 9.85
C LEU A 129 -6.27 -30.30 8.86
N ARG A 130 -5.62 -30.90 7.85
CA ARG A 130 -6.27 -31.75 6.84
C ARG A 130 -6.87 -33.00 7.49
N LYS A 131 -6.12 -33.64 8.39
CA LYS A 131 -6.63 -34.75 9.22
C LYS A 131 -7.79 -34.31 10.11
N GLY A 132 -7.68 -33.12 10.71
CA GLY A 132 -8.75 -32.53 11.53
C GLY A 132 -10.04 -32.27 10.75
N MET A 133 -9.94 -31.69 9.56
CA MET A 133 -11.07 -31.46 8.64
C MET A 133 -11.73 -32.77 8.21
N GLN A 134 -10.94 -33.78 7.84
CA GLN A 134 -11.44 -35.08 7.39
C GLN A 134 -12.11 -35.87 8.51
N SER A 135 -11.46 -36.00 9.67
CA SER A 135 -12.03 -36.68 10.84
C SER A 135 -13.29 -36.01 11.39
N SER A 136 -13.44 -34.69 11.21
CA SER A 136 -14.63 -33.95 11.63
C SER A 136 -15.74 -33.92 10.57
N GLY A 137 -15.55 -34.56 9.41
CA GLY A 137 -16.51 -34.57 8.30
C GLY A 137 -16.71 -33.21 7.64
N LEU A 138 -15.78 -32.25 7.81
CA LEU A 138 -15.92 -30.88 7.32
C LEU A 138 -15.51 -30.70 5.86
N TYR A 139 -14.96 -31.75 5.23
CA TYR A 139 -14.75 -31.80 3.77
C TYR A 139 -15.98 -32.29 3.01
N GLU A 140 -16.89 -33.00 3.68
CA GLU A 140 -18.11 -33.52 3.08
C GLU A 140 -18.97 -32.37 2.57
N LYS A 141 -19.58 -32.58 1.41
CA LYS A 141 -20.34 -31.56 0.69
C LYS A 141 -21.42 -32.21 -0.17
N HIS A 142 -22.51 -31.48 -0.38
CA HIS A 142 -23.51 -31.85 -1.37
C HIS A 142 -22.97 -31.71 -2.80
N PRO A 143 -23.53 -32.49 -3.77
CA PRO A 143 -23.27 -32.29 -5.19
C PRO A 143 -23.54 -30.83 -5.61
N LEU A 144 -22.60 -30.24 -6.36
CA LEU A 144 -22.66 -28.81 -6.72
C LEU A 144 -23.66 -28.52 -7.84
N ASP A 145 -24.11 -29.56 -8.53
CA ASP A 145 -25.06 -29.57 -9.64
C ASP A 145 -26.53 -29.69 -9.21
N CYS A 146 -26.80 -29.89 -7.92
CA CYS A 146 -28.18 -29.83 -7.41
C CYS A 146 -28.80 -28.45 -7.66
N ASP A 147 -30.11 -28.39 -7.91
CA ASP A 147 -30.81 -27.17 -8.36
C ASP A 147 -30.50 -25.93 -7.51
N LEU A 148 -30.46 -26.09 -6.18
CA LEU A 148 -30.19 -25.01 -5.24
C LEU A 148 -28.77 -24.42 -5.39
N LEU A 149 -27.76 -25.29 -5.51
CA LEU A 149 -26.35 -24.87 -5.63
C LEU A 149 -25.98 -24.50 -7.07
N ALA A 150 -26.56 -25.17 -8.05
CA ALA A 150 -26.39 -24.88 -9.48
C ALA A 150 -26.94 -23.48 -9.82
N GLY A 151 -28.13 -23.14 -9.31
CA GLY A 151 -28.71 -21.81 -9.46
C GLY A 151 -27.82 -20.72 -8.84
N PHE A 152 -27.29 -20.96 -7.64
CA PHE A 152 -26.35 -20.05 -7.01
C PHE A 152 -25.05 -19.91 -7.80
N GLY A 153 -24.47 -21.01 -8.28
CA GLY A 153 -23.27 -21.01 -9.10
C GLY A 153 -23.44 -20.23 -10.40
N LYS A 154 -24.61 -20.35 -11.05
CA LYS A 154 -24.98 -19.56 -12.22
C LYS A 154 -25.06 -18.07 -11.89
N TYR A 155 -25.73 -17.70 -10.80
CA TYR A 155 -25.80 -16.31 -10.35
C TYR A 155 -24.42 -15.68 -10.08
N LEU A 156 -23.52 -16.42 -9.44
CA LEU A 156 -22.17 -15.91 -9.16
C LEU A 156 -21.36 -15.68 -10.44
N ARG A 157 -21.51 -16.57 -11.43
CA ARG A 157 -20.84 -16.49 -12.72
C ARG A 157 -21.41 -15.36 -13.56
N ASP A 158 -22.71 -15.38 -13.80
CA ASP A 158 -23.35 -14.56 -14.84
C ASP A 158 -23.68 -13.16 -14.31
N ASN A 159 -24.17 -13.05 -13.08
CA ASN A 159 -24.62 -11.76 -12.51
C ASN A 159 -23.54 -11.05 -11.68
N LYS A 160 -22.59 -11.79 -11.09
CA LYS A 160 -21.54 -11.23 -10.23
C LYS A 160 -20.14 -11.31 -10.81
N ASN A 161 -19.95 -12.00 -11.94
CA ASN A 161 -18.67 -12.17 -12.62
C ASN A 161 -17.54 -12.59 -11.65
N ILE A 162 -17.82 -13.55 -10.76
CA ILE A 162 -16.85 -14.02 -9.76
C ILE A 162 -16.00 -15.14 -10.40
N PRO A 163 -14.68 -14.96 -10.60
CA PRO A 163 -13.86 -15.96 -11.27
C PRO A 163 -13.78 -17.28 -10.50
N ASN A 164 -13.66 -17.20 -9.17
CA ASN A 164 -13.55 -18.35 -8.28
C ASN A 164 -14.90 -18.82 -7.71
N PHE A 165 -15.99 -18.67 -8.46
CA PHE A 165 -17.34 -18.99 -7.97
C PHE A 165 -17.48 -20.45 -7.50
N LYS A 166 -16.78 -21.41 -8.14
CA LYS A 166 -16.83 -22.83 -7.75
C LYS A 166 -16.40 -23.06 -6.29
N GLN A 167 -15.39 -22.34 -5.82
CA GLN A 167 -14.94 -22.43 -4.43
C GLN A 167 -15.98 -21.84 -3.47
N GLU A 168 -16.64 -20.75 -3.88
CA GLU A 168 -17.72 -20.14 -3.11
C GLU A 168 -18.92 -21.09 -2.95
N VAL A 169 -19.35 -21.73 -4.04
CA VAL A 169 -20.39 -22.77 -4.03
C VAL A 169 -19.97 -23.96 -3.17
N ALA A 170 -18.71 -24.43 -3.28
CA ALA A 170 -18.22 -25.54 -2.47
C ALA A 170 -18.19 -25.23 -0.96
N ASN A 171 -17.85 -24.00 -0.58
CA ASN A 171 -17.88 -23.57 0.82
C ASN A 171 -19.31 -23.59 1.38
N VAL A 172 -20.29 -23.11 0.60
CA VAL A 172 -21.71 -23.18 0.98
C VAL A 172 -22.16 -24.63 1.04
N SER A 173 -21.77 -25.46 0.07
CA SER A 173 -22.13 -26.87 0.03
C SER A 173 -21.66 -27.65 1.27
N ARG A 174 -20.41 -27.43 1.72
CA ARG A 174 -19.89 -28.02 2.96
C ARG A 174 -20.69 -27.61 4.19
N PHE A 175 -21.06 -26.32 4.26
CA PHE A 175 -21.90 -25.81 5.33
C PHE A 175 -23.29 -26.47 5.31
N LEU A 176 -23.93 -26.56 4.14
CA LEU A 176 -25.24 -27.19 4.00
C LEU A 176 -25.19 -28.67 4.36
N PHE A 177 -24.15 -29.39 3.96
CA PHE A 177 -23.95 -30.80 4.31
C PHE A 177 -23.81 -31.00 5.82
N TYR A 178 -23.10 -30.09 6.50
CA TYR A 178 -23.03 -30.12 7.96
C TYR A 178 -24.40 -29.89 8.62
N MET A 179 -25.22 -29.02 8.03
CA MET A 179 -26.56 -28.69 8.56
C MET A 179 -27.55 -29.83 8.32
N ASP A 180 -27.51 -30.48 7.17
CA ASP A 180 -28.26 -31.69 6.82
C ASP A 180 -27.47 -32.48 5.77
N SER A 181 -27.04 -33.69 6.10
CA SER A 181 -26.26 -34.55 5.21
C SER A 181 -27.11 -35.22 4.13
N THR A 182 -28.44 -35.20 4.25
CA THR A 182 -29.34 -35.90 3.34
C THR A 182 -29.68 -35.09 2.09
N LYS A 183 -29.95 -33.79 2.26
CA LYS A 183 -30.27 -32.89 1.16
C LYS A 183 -29.86 -31.45 1.44
N PRO A 184 -29.45 -30.69 0.42
CA PRO A 184 -29.26 -29.25 0.55
C PRO A 184 -30.63 -28.55 0.62
N SER A 185 -30.89 -27.79 1.68
CA SER A 185 -32.11 -26.97 1.82
C SER A 185 -31.83 -25.64 2.51
N LEU A 186 -32.83 -24.76 2.56
CA LEU A 186 -32.77 -23.51 3.32
C LEU A 186 -33.15 -23.69 4.81
N ASP A 187 -33.61 -24.87 5.25
CA ASP A 187 -34.11 -25.10 6.61
C ASP A 187 -33.06 -24.83 7.71
N PHE A 188 -31.78 -24.78 7.34
CA PHE A 188 -30.70 -24.40 8.25
C PHE A 188 -30.92 -23.03 8.91
N VAL A 189 -31.71 -22.13 8.29
CA VAL A 189 -32.04 -20.81 8.85
C VAL A 189 -32.83 -20.89 10.16
N LYS A 190 -33.49 -22.02 10.42
CA LYS A 190 -34.22 -22.30 11.67
C LYS A 190 -33.28 -22.71 12.81
N ASN A 191 -32.01 -23.04 12.51
CA ASN A 191 -31.06 -23.57 13.48
C ASN A 191 -29.75 -22.75 13.53
N MET A 192 -29.83 -21.62 14.23
CA MET A 192 -28.68 -20.74 14.45
C MET A 192 -27.59 -21.40 15.32
N GLU A 193 -27.96 -22.24 16.28
CA GLU A 193 -27.00 -22.90 17.16
C GLU A 193 -26.10 -23.90 16.42
N LYS A 194 -26.69 -24.73 15.55
CA LYS A 194 -25.94 -25.65 14.71
C LYS A 194 -25.07 -24.90 13.70
N SER A 195 -25.54 -23.77 13.17
CA SER A 195 -24.73 -22.87 12.35
C SER A 195 -23.50 -22.35 13.13
N ARG A 196 -23.68 -21.89 14.37
CA ARG A 196 -22.55 -21.48 15.25
C ARG A 196 -21.59 -22.63 15.53
N SER A 197 -22.12 -23.84 15.74
CA SER A 197 -21.32 -25.05 15.97
C SER A 197 -20.38 -25.35 14.79
N PHE A 198 -20.84 -25.17 13.54
CA PHE A 198 -19.98 -25.34 12.35
C PHE A 198 -18.74 -24.44 12.39
N PHE A 199 -18.93 -23.13 12.58
CA PHE A 199 -17.81 -22.18 12.61
C PHE A 199 -16.91 -22.39 13.83
N THR A 200 -17.48 -22.81 14.97
CA THR A 200 -16.72 -23.17 16.17
C THR A 200 -15.86 -24.40 15.94
N LYS A 201 -16.39 -25.44 15.28
CA LYS A 201 -15.62 -26.63 14.92
C LYS A 201 -14.46 -26.28 13.99
N LEU A 202 -14.69 -25.45 12.97
CA LEU A 202 -13.63 -24.94 12.10
C LEU A 202 -12.53 -24.22 12.89
N ALA A 203 -12.90 -23.36 13.84
CA ALA A 203 -11.93 -22.69 14.70
C ALA A 203 -11.13 -23.68 15.58
N ASN A 204 -11.81 -24.66 16.18
CA ASN A 204 -11.19 -25.63 17.10
C ASN A 204 -10.18 -26.55 16.43
N ILE A 205 -10.37 -26.90 15.17
CA ILE A 205 -9.40 -27.71 14.40
C ILE A 205 -8.20 -26.89 13.90
N GLY A 206 -8.18 -25.58 14.18
CA GLY A 206 -7.11 -24.68 13.79
C GLY A 206 -7.27 -24.08 12.40
N GLN A 207 -8.49 -24.03 11.84
CA GLN A 207 -8.71 -23.31 10.59
C GLN A 207 -8.41 -21.82 10.78
N LYS A 208 -7.72 -21.21 9.81
CA LYS A 208 -7.42 -19.78 9.83
C LYS A 208 -8.71 -18.95 9.93
N LYS A 209 -8.70 -17.92 10.78
CA LYS A 209 -9.87 -17.06 11.01
C LYS A 209 -10.36 -16.39 9.73
N GLN A 210 -9.45 -16.02 8.83
CA GLN A 210 -9.80 -15.47 7.52
C GLN A 210 -10.59 -16.46 6.66
N THR A 211 -10.22 -17.74 6.66
CA THR A 211 -10.98 -18.75 5.93
C THR A 211 -12.38 -18.93 6.52
N ILE A 212 -12.51 -18.93 7.85
CA ILE A 212 -13.82 -18.98 8.53
C ILE A 212 -14.67 -17.76 8.12
N ALA A 213 -14.10 -16.56 8.13
CA ALA A 213 -14.77 -15.36 7.66
C ALA A 213 -15.21 -15.46 6.18
N ASN A 214 -14.41 -16.12 5.32
CA ASN A 214 -14.79 -16.40 3.94
C ASN A 214 -15.99 -17.36 3.84
N TYR A 215 -16.05 -18.43 4.64
CA TYR A 215 -17.25 -19.28 4.71
C TYR A 215 -18.50 -18.45 5.08
N MET A 216 -18.40 -17.57 6.07
CA MET A 216 -19.51 -16.70 6.49
C MET A 216 -19.93 -15.71 5.40
N LYS A 217 -18.96 -15.12 4.70
CA LYS A 217 -19.20 -14.20 3.57
C LYS A 217 -19.96 -14.90 2.44
N ASN A 218 -19.54 -16.12 2.10
CA ASN A 218 -20.13 -16.94 1.06
C ASN A 218 -21.56 -17.35 1.43
N LEU A 219 -21.78 -17.79 2.67
CA LEU A 219 -23.12 -18.12 3.19
C LEU A 219 -24.05 -16.92 3.17
N LYS A 220 -23.59 -15.75 3.60
CA LYS A 220 -24.36 -14.50 3.55
C LYS A 220 -24.74 -14.13 2.12
N ARG A 221 -23.84 -14.31 1.15
CA ARG A 221 -24.14 -14.07 -0.27
C ARG A 221 -25.16 -15.06 -0.81
N PHE A 222 -25.05 -16.34 -0.43
CA PHE A 222 -26.01 -17.38 -0.77
C PHE A 222 -27.43 -17.07 -0.25
N ILE A 223 -27.57 -16.66 1.02
CA ILE A 223 -28.89 -16.31 1.57
C ILE A 223 -29.46 -15.09 0.85
N ARG A 224 -28.63 -14.06 0.58
CA ARG A 224 -29.06 -12.89 -0.19
C ARG A 224 -29.53 -13.26 -1.59
N TYR A 225 -28.81 -14.14 -2.29
CA TYR A 225 -29.24 -14.66 -3.59
C TYR A 225 -30.64 -15.27 -3.52
N ASN A 226 -30.90 -16.13 -2.52
CA ASN A 226 -32.23 -16.73 -2.34
C ASN A 226 -33.31 -15.67 -2.05
N ILE A 227 -33.01 -14.64 -1.25
CA ILE A 227 -33.96 -13.56 -0.94
C ILE A 227 -34.26 -12.68 -2.17
N THR A 228 -33.26 -12.32 -2.97
CA THR A 228 -33.39 -11.25 -3.98
C THR A 228 -33.49 -11.74 -5.41
N SER A 229 -33.06 -12.97 -5.69
CA SER A 229 -32.79 -13.43 -7.06
C SER A 229 -33.40 -14.80 -7.37
N THR A 230 -34.26 -15.30 -6.50
CA THR A 230 -35.08 -16.49 -6.74
C THR A 230 -36.57 -16.16 -6.57
N SER A 231 -37.45 -17.08 -6.96
CA SER A 231 -38.89 -16.96 -6.77
C SER A 231 -39.36 -17.19 -5.32
N LEU A 232 -38.45 -17.29 -4.34
CA LEU A 232 -38.77 -17.58 -2.93
C LEU A 232 -39.83 -16.64 -2.34
N PHE A 233 -39.82 -15.36 -2.74
CA PHE A 233 -40.85 -14.40 -2.31
C PHE A 233 -42.28 -14.79 -2.72
N GLN A 234 -42.42 -15.45 -3.88
CA GLN A 234 -43.70 -15.87 -4.44
C GLN A 234 -44.08 -17.28 -3.98
N THR A 235 -43.10 -18.15 -3.74
CA THR A 235 -43.34 -19.58 -3.46
C THR A 235 -43.42 -19.90 -1.96
N ASP A 236 -42.63 -19.25 -1.12
CA ASP A 236 -42.59 -19.53 0.32
C ASP A 236 -42.19 -18.28 1.14
N ARG A 237 -43.21 -17.53 1.55
CA ARG A 237 -43.05 -16.30 2.34
C ARG A 237 -42.56 -16.57 3.77
N ALA A 238 -42.83 -17.75 4.34
CA ALA A 238 -42.38 -18.08 5.69
C ALA A 238 -40.86 -18.29 5.70
N THR A 239 -40.36 -19.14 4.79
CA THR A 239 -38.92 -19.38 4.63
C THR A 239 -38.17 -18.09 4.25
N LEU A 240 -38.79 -17.20 3.47
CA LEU A 240 -38.20 -15.89 3.17
C LEU A 240 -37.97 -15.05 4.44
N GLU A 241 -38.94 -15.00 5.35
CA GLU A 241 -38.83 -14.19 6.57
C GLU A 241 -37.85 -14.82 7.56
N GLU A 242 -37.80 -16.15 7.64
CA GLU A 242 -36.78 -16.87 8.39
C GLU A 242 -35.36 -16.59 7.84
N CYS A 243 -35.18 -16.53 6.52
CA CYS A 243 -33.90 -16.14 5.90
C CYS A 243 -33.48 -14.71 6.30
N ARG A 244 -34.42 -13.77 6.33
CA ARG A 244 -34.17 -12.38 6.76
C ARG A 244 -33.80 -12.31 8.24
N HIS A 245 -34.56 -12.99 9.08
CA HIS A 245 -34.29 -13.06 10.52
C HIS A 245 -32.92 -13.69 10.80
N PHE A 246 -32.61 -14.80 10.13
CA PHE A 246 -31.30 -15.45 10.24
C PHE A 246 -30.18 -14.49 9.85
N LEU A 247 -30.30 -13.75 8.75
CA LEU A 247 -29.28 -12.77 8.34
C LEU A 247 -29.07 -11.68 9.38
N GLU A 248 -30.11 -11.24 10.08
CA GLU A 248 -30.00 -10.25 11.16
C GLU A 248 -29.19 -10.82 12.32
N CYS A 249 -29.58 -11.98 12.84
CA CYS A 249 -28.87 -12.65 13.93
C CYS A 249 -27.45 -13.08 13.54
N PHE A 250 -27.21 -13.38 12.25
CA PHE A 250 -25.90 -13.76 11.74
C PHE A 250 -24.90 -12.60 11.74
N LYS A 251 -25.37 -11.34 11.74
CA LYS A 251 -24.48 -10.16 11.80
C LYS A 251 -23.64 -10.14 13.07
N ASP A 252 -24.20 -10.52 14.21
CA ASP A 252 -23.48 -10.50 15.49
C ASP A 252 -22.37 -11.55 15.52
N LEU A 253 -22.66 -12.75 15.00
CA LEU A 253 -21.67 -13.81 14.86
C LEU A 253 -20.54 -13.35 13.92
N GLN A 254 -20.89 -12.73 12.79
CA GLN A 254 -19.93 -12.20 11.84
C GLN A 254 -19.05 -11.11 12.48
N LYS A 255 -19.65 -10.17 13.24
CA LYS A 255 -18.94 -9.09 13.93
C LYS A 255 -17.94 -9.62 14.95
N SER A 256 -18.32 -10.63 15.71
CA SER A 256 -17.42 -11.32 16.66
C SER A 256 -16.22 -11.95 15.94
N MET A 257 -16.45 -12.67 14.85
CA MET A 257 -15.37 -13.28 14.05
C MET A 257 -14.46 -12.24 13.40
N SER A 258 -15.02 -11.17 12.83
CA SER A 258 -14.24 -10.06 12.28
C SER A 258 -13.31 -9.43 13.33
N LYS A 259 -13.76 -9.26 14.57
CA LYS A 259 -12.91 -8.78 15.67
C LYS A 259 -11.75 -9.73 15.94
N GLN A 260 -11.99 -11.05 15.92
CA GLN A 260 -10.93 -12.04 16.11
C GLN A 260 -9.91 -12.07 14.97
N VAL A 261 -10.35 -11.84 13.72
CA VAL A 261 -9.46 -11.65 12.56
C VAL A 261 -8.60 -10.42 12.76
N SER A 262 -9.20 -9.28 13.14
CA SER A 262 -8.45 -8.05 13.44
C SER A 262 -7.41 -8.27 14.54
N GLN A 263 -7.75 -8.98 15.62
CA GLN A 263 -6.80 -9.32 16.68
C GLN A 263 -5.64 -10.19 16.18
N GLU A 264 -5.90 -11.15 15.29
CA GLU A 264 -4.82 -11.97 14.70
C GLU A 264 -3.91 -11.13 13.80
N ILE A 265 -4.47 -10.22 13.01
CA ILE A 265 -3.69 -9.29 12.19
C ILE A 265 -2.82 -8.40 13.08
N THR A 266 -3.40 -7.81 14.14
CA THR A 266 -2.65 -7.02 15.12
C THR A 266 -1.55 -7.85 15.79
N GLY A 267 -1.83 -9.09 16.17
CA GLY A 267 -0.84 -10.00 16.73
C GLY A 267 0.31 -10.31 15.76
N LYS A 268 0.01 -10.55 14.48
CA LYS A 268 1.03 -10.72 13.43
C LYS A 268 1.89 -9.48 13.26
N ARG A 269 1.29 -8.28 13.25
CA ARG A 269 2.03 -7.01 13.18
C ARG A 269 2.93 -6.82 14.41
N TYR A 270 2.45 -7.14 15.60
CA TYR A 270 3.26 -7.09 16.83
C TYR A 270 4.46 -8.04 16.73
N MET A 271 4.25 -9.29 16.32
CA MET A 271 5.33 -10.25 16.11
C MET A 271 6.36 -9.75 15.09
N GLN A 272 5.92 -9.12 14.00
CA GLN A 272 6.81 -8.49 13.02
C GLN A 272 7.61 -7.32 13.59
N MET A 273 7.03 -6.55 14.52
CA MET A 273 7.73 -5.45 15.19
C MET A 273 8.80 -5.94 16.19
N VAL A 274 8.54 -7.07 16.86
CA VAL A 274 9.43 -7.62 17.89
C VAL A 274 10.47 -8.58 17.31
N SER A 275 10.22 -9.18 16.15
CA SER A 275 11.20 -10.02 15.47
C SER A 275 12.34 -9.19 14.88
N VAL A 276 13.54 -9.77 14.78
CA VAL A 276 14.66 -9.14 14.08
C VAL A 276 14.23 -8.81 12.65
N ALA A 277 14.23 -7.51 12.32
CA ALA A 277 13.79 -7.04 11.02
C ALA A 277 14.73 -7.56 9.94
N LYS A 278 14.15 -8.14 8.90
CA LYS A 278 14.91 -8.54 7.70
C LYS A 278 15.44 -7.31 7.00
N THR A 279 16.67 -7.40 6.51
CA THR A 279 17.32 -6.32 5.76
C THR A 279 17.06 -6.45 4.26
N PRO A 280 17.16 -5.36 3.48
CA PRO A 280 17.12 -5.43 2.01
C PRO A 280 18.14 -6.41 1.45
N LYS A 281 19.34 -6.47 2.05
CA LYS A 281 20.41 -7.39 1.68
C LYS A 281 20.02 -8.86 1.87
N GLU A 282 19.38 -9.20 2.99
CA GLU A 282 18.87 -10.55 3.21
C GLU A 282 17.76 -10.91 2.20
N CYS A 283 16.89 -9.96 1.86
CA CYS A 283 15.81 -10.21 0.90
C CYS A 283 16.31 -10.47 -0.52
N LEU A 284 17.49 -9.94 -0.88
CA LEU A 284 18.09 -10.09 -2.21
C LEU A 284 19.28 -11.07 -2.22
N ALA A 285 19.53 -11.75 -1.09
CA ALA A 285 20.66 -12.66 -0.94
C ALA A 285 20.64 -13.78 -1.99
N LEU A 286 19.46 -14.31 -2.31
CA LEU A 286 19.29 -15.34 -3.33
C LEU A 286 19.80 -14.89 -4.70
N LEU A 287 19.34 -13.73 -5.18
CA LEU A 287 19.77 -13.18 -6.47
C LEU A 287 21.28 -12.96 -6.49
N ARG A 288 21.86 -12.46 -5.39
CA ARG A 288 23.30 -12.21 -5.29
C ARG A 288 24.12 -13.50 -5.33
N VAL A 289 23.74 -14.51 -4.54
CA VAL A 289 24.48 -15.79 -4.48
C VAL A 289 24.32 -16.57 -5.79
N ALA A 290 23.13 -16.52 -6.40
CA ALA A 290 22.84 -17.24 -7.63
C ALA A 290 23.35 -16.57 -8.91
N LYS A 291 23.71 -15.27 -8.87
CA LYS A 291 24.02 -14.49 -10.07
C LYS A 291 25.13 -15.08 -10.92
N ASN A 292 26.23 -15.54 -10.32
CA ASN A 292 27.37 -16.06 -11.09
C ASN A 292 27.03 -17.36 -11.82
N ASP A 293 26.32 -18.28 -11.15
CA ASP A 293 25.86 -19.53 -11.75
C ASP A 293 24.86 -19.23 -12.88
N PHE A 294 23.90 -18.34 -12.62
CA PHE A 294 22.95 -17.88 -13.62
C PHE A 294 23.64 -17.27 -14.84
N LEU A 295 24.58 -16.33 -14.66
CA LEU A 295 25.30 -15.68 -15.76
C LEU A 295 26.08 -16.68 -16.61
N LYS A 296 26.72 -17.66 -15.96
CA LYS A 296 27.42 -18.74 -16.67
C LYS A 296 26.46 -19.58 -17.50
N ILE A 297 25.30 -19.91 -16.96
CA ILE A 297 24.28 -20.74 -17.62
C ILE A 297 23.61 -19.96 -18.76
N ILE A 298 23.14 -18.74 -18.51
CA ILE A 298 22.46 -17.96 -19.55
C ILE A 298 23.42 -17.54 -20.67
N GLY A 299 24.71 -17.32 -20.36
CA GLY A 299 25.73 -17.09 -21.38
C GLY A 299 25.89 -18.25 -22.36
N LYS A 300 25.75 -19.51 -21.91
CA LYS A 300 25.69 -20.67 -22.82
C LYS A 300 24.51 -20.56 -23.78
N ALA A 301 23.32 -20.24 -23.25
CA ALA A 301 22.10 -20.08 -24.05
C ALA A 301 22.23 -18.95 -25.09
N MET A 302 22.87 -17.83 -24.72
CA MET A 302 23.14 -16.70 -25.63
C MET A 302 24.11 -17.09 -26.76
N ASN A 303 25.00 -18.04 -26.52
CA ASN A 303 25.91 -18.59 -27.53
C ASN A 303 25.31 -19.79 -28.29
N GLU A 304 24.00 -20.07 -28.11
CA GLU A 304 23.28 -21.19 -28.70
C GLU A 304 23.82 -22.58 -28.29
N ASP A 305 24.55 -22.65 -27.18
CA ASP A 305 24.99 -23.93 -26.61
C ASP A 305 23.79 -24.68 -25.99
N SER A 306 23.85 -26.01 -26.05
CA SER A 306 22.83 -26.86 -25.42
C SER A 306 22.93 -26.77 -23.89
N LEU A 307 21.79 -26.51 -23.24
CA LEU A 307 21.68 -26.52 -21.78
C LEU A 307 21.19 -27.88 -21.26
N LEU A 308 21.62 -28.25 -20.06
CA LEU A 308 21.04 -29.37 -19.31
C LEU A 308 19.64 -29.00 -18.80
N GLU A 309 18.78 -29.98 -18.50
CA GLU A 309 17.45 -29.73 -17.94
C GLU A 309 17.51 -28.92 -16.63
N THR A 310 18.45 -29.25 -15.75
CA THR A 310 18.71 -28.53 -14.50
C THR A 310 19.15 -27.08 -14.72
N GLU A 311 19.81 -26.80 -15.86
CA GLU A 311 20.27 -25.47 -16.25
C GLU A 311 19.11 -24.65 -16.82
N HIS A 312 18.25 -25.24 -17.65
CA HIS A 312 17.03 -24.58 -18.10
C HIS A 312 16.14 -24.18 -16.90
N LEU A 313 15.94 -25.10 -15.96
CA LEU A 313 15.16 -24.83 -14.74
C LEU A 313 15.83 -23.76 -13.86
N HIS A 314 17.16 -23.68 -13.86
CA HIS A 314 17.90 -22.63 -13.16
C HIS A 314 17.60 -21.23 -13.74
N VAL A 315 17.59 -21.11 -15.07
CA VAL A 315 17.26 -19.84 -15.74
C VAL A 315 15.84 -19.43 -15.38
N LEU A 316 14.87 -20.36 -15.47
CA LEU A 316 13.47 -20.11 -15.10
C LEU A 316 13.37 -19.58 -13.65
N TYR A 317 13.91 -20.31 -12.68
CA TYR A 317 13.84 -19.94 -11.26
C TYR A 317 14.54 -18.61 -10.94
N TYR A 318 15.66 -18.32 -11.60
CA TYR A 318 16.34 -17.05 -11.39
C TYR A 318 15.52 -15.87 -11.92
N LEU A 319 14.92 -15.97 -13.10
CA LEU A 319 14.10 -14.91 -13.68
C LEU A 319 12.80 -14.68 -12.90
N GLU A 320 12.15 -15.75 -12.42
CA GLU A 320 11.00 -15.63 -11.51
C GLU A 320 11.39 -14.93 -10.21
N SER A 321 12.52 -15.35 -9.63
CA SER A 321 13.05 -14.75 -8.39
C SER A 321 13.43 -13.28 -8.58
N LEU A 322 13.95 -12.91 -9.75
CA LEU A 322 14.26 -11.52 -10.09
C LEU A 322 12.98 -10.67 -10.02
N LEU A 323 11.90 -11.12 -10.66
CA LEU A 323 10.63 -10.40 -10.63
C LEU A 323 10.00 -10.35 -9.23
N LEU A 324 10.05 -11.45 -8.48
CA LEU A 324 9.48 -11.53 -7.12
C LEU A 324 10.24 -10.70 -6.09
N LEU A 325 11.58 -10.75 -6.11
CA LEU A 325 12.43 -10.20 -5.06
C LEU A 325 13.01 -8.82 -5.42
N LYS A 326 13.47 -8.60 -6.66
CA LYS A 326 14.03 -7.31 -7.11
C LYS A 326 12.92 -6.37 -7.57
N HIS A 327 12.05 -6.81 -8.47
CA HIS A 327 10.95 -5.99 -9.01
C HIS A 327 9.68 -5.99 -8.14
N LEU A 328 9.69 -6.71 -7.02
CA LEU A 328 8.61 -6.72 -6.02
C LEU A 328 7.22 -7.03 -6.60
N GLN A 329 7.21 -7.84 -7.67
CA GLN A 329 5.99 -8.26 -8.35
C GLN A 329 5.26 -9.33 -7.52
N ARG A 330 3.95 -9.37 -7.68
CA ARG A 330 3.14 -10.45 -7.09
C ARG A 330 3.28 -11.71 -7.93
N ALA A 331 3.26 -12.89 -7.31
CA ALA A 331 3.32 -14.17 -8.02
C ALA A 331 2.24 -14.30 -9.10
N GLY A 332 1.03 -13.80 -8.81
CA GLY A 332 -0.06 -13.75 -9.79
C GLY A 332 0.19 -12.85 -11.01
N VAL A 333 1.13 -11.90 -10.98
CA VAL A 333 1.54 -11.15 -12.18
C VAL A 333 2.41 -12.05 -13.06
N ILE A 334 3.43 -12.67 -12.47
CA ILE A 334 4.40 -13.53 -13.14
C ILE A 334 3.71 -14.73 -13.82
N LYS A 335 2.79 -15.38 -13.09
CA LYS A 335 1.99 -16.49 -13.59
C LYS A 335 1.13 -16.15 -14.82
N ASN A 336 0.74 -14.88 -14.97
CA ASN A 336 -0.25 -14.47 -15.97
C ASN A 336 0.32 -13.61 -17.11
N VAL A 337 1.64 -13.36 -17.15
CA VAL A 337 2.26 -12.69 -18.31
C VAL A 337 2.05 -13.55 -19.55
N ILE A 338 1.53 -12.95 -20.62
CA ILE A 338 1.31 -13.63 -21.91
C ILE A 338 2.32 -13.21 -22.97
N LEU A 339 2.47 -14.03 -24.01
CA LEU A 339 3.37 -13.77 -25.13
C LEU A 339 3.07 -12.45 -25.84
N ASP A 340 1.79 -12.13 -26.07
CA ASP A 340 1.41 -10.86 -26.70
C ASP A 340 1.88 -9.66 -25.89
N GLU A 341 1.85 -9.73 -24.55
CA GLU A 341 2.34 -8.66 -23.68
C GLU A 341 3.87 -8.54 -23.75
N TRP A 342 4.58 -9.67 -23.84
CA TRP A 342 6.03 -9.70 -24.04
C TRP A 342 6.45 -9.16 -25.42
N LEU A 343 5.73 -9.54 -26.48
CA LEU A 343 6.02 -9.13 -27.85
C LEU A 343 5.62 -7.67 -28.11
N SER A 344 4.62 -7.15 -27.38
CA SER A 344 4.22 -5.73 -27.43
C SER A 344 4.93 -4.85 -26.38
N ARG A 345 6.02 -5.33 -25.77
CA ARG A 345 6.82 -4.55 -24.83
C ARG A 345 7.35 -3.28 -25.48
N SER A 346 7.39 -2.19 -24.72
CA SER A 346 7.74 -0.86 -25.23
C SER A 346 9.02 -0.31 -24.60
N ALA A 347 9.83 0.38 -25.38
CA ALA A 347 10.99 1.10 -24.87
C ALA A 347 10.57 2.36 -24.09
N CYS A 348 11.25 2.62 -22.97
CA CYS A 348 11.15 3.82 -22.17
C CYS A 348 12.55 4.42 -22.01
N LYS A 349 12.76 5.61 -22.58
CA LYS A 349 14.03 6.33 -22.44
C LYS A 349 13.93 7.31 -21.27
N LEU A 350 14.83 7.17 -20.31
CA LEU A 350 14.90 8.06 -19.17
C LEU A 350 15.57 9.40 -19.53
N PRO A 351 15.32 10.49 -18.75
CA PRO A 351 15.96 11.79 -18.98
C PRO A 351 17.49 11.77 -18.93
N ASN A 352 18.08 10.78 -18.25
CA ASN A 352 19.52 10.60 -18.18
C ASN A 352 20.11 9.76 -19.34
N GLY A 353 19.29 9.37 -20.32
CA GLY A 353 19.71 8.67 -21.53
C GLY A 353 19.65 7.14 -21.45
N GLU A 354 19.40 6.55 -20.28
CA GLU A 354 19.25 5.10 -20.12
C GLU A 354 17.96 4.59 -20.79
N ASN A 355 18.03 3.42 -21.41
CA ASN A 355 16.86 2.74 -21.95
C ASN A 355 16.37 1.66 -21.00
N TRP A 356 15.05 1.54 -20.93
CA TRP A 356 14.33 0.58 -20.13
C TRP A 356 13.26 -0.08 -20.99
N THR A 357 12.93 -1.33 -20.71
CA THR A 357 11.81 -2.01 -21.34
C THR A 357 10.63 -2.09 -20.39
N VAL A 358 9.43 -1.81 -20.90
CA VAL A 358 8.18 -1.82 -20.14
C VAL A 358 7.24 -2.88 -20.70
N ILE A 359 6.75 -3.75 -19.83
CA ILE A 359 5.78 -4.81 -20.14
C ILE A 359 4.52 -4.56 -19.32
N GLY A 360 3.38 -4.39 -19.99
CA GLY A 360 2.08 -4.20 -19.34
C GLY A 360 1.33 -5.52 -19.18
N VAL A 361 0.99 -5.89 -17.94
CA VAL A 361 0.30 -7.13 -17.59
C VAL A 361 -1.16 -6.87 -17.26
N LYS A 362 -2.05 -7.22 -18.18
CA LYS A 362 -3.48 -6.93 -18.15
C LYS A 362 -4.22 -7.82 -17.15
N LYS A 363 -3.85 -9.09 -16.99
CA LYS A 363 -4.52 -10.05 -16.09
C LYS A 363 -3.69 -10.32 -14.83
N HIS A 364 -4.19 -9.93 -13.67
CA HIS A 364 -3.67 -10.27 -12.34
C HIS A 364 -4.76 -10.01 -11.27
N LYS A 365 -4.56 -10.41 -10.01
CA LYS A 365 -5.58 -10.35 -8.91
C LYS A 365 -6.32 -9.02 -8.76
N THR A 366 -5.73 -7.89 -9.19
CA THR A 366 -6.29 -6.52 -9.14
C THR A 366 -6.54 -5.90 -10.53
N SER A 367 -6.54 -6.69 -11.61
CA SER A 367 -6.67 -6.21 -13.00
C SER A 367 -7.92 -5.39 -13.29
N THR A 368 -8.94 -5.48 -12.44
CA THR A 368 -10.18 -4.70 -12.57
C THR A 368 -9.99 -3.21 -12.27
N GLN A 369 -8.86 -2.78 -11.67
CA GLN A 369 -8.64 -1.38 -11.29
C GLN A 369 -7.35 -0.77 -11.82
N GLN A 370 -6.28 -1.55 -11.99
CA GLN A 370 -4.98 -1.06 -12.49
C GLN A 370 -4.28 -2.16 -13.28
N VAL A 371 -3.55 -1.77 -14.34
CA VAL A 371 -2.61 -2.66 -15.06
C VAL A 371 -1.32 -2.75 -14.24
N SER A 372 -0.77 -3.97 -14.07
CA SER A 372 0.55 -4.13 -13.45
C SER A 372 1.61 -3.98 -14.52
N THR A 373 2.73 -3.34 -14.20
CA THR A 373 3.81 -3.09 -15.15
C THR A 373 5.12 -3.65 -14.63
N ILE A 374 5.86 -4.33 -15.51
CA ILE A 374 7.22 -4.81 -15.28
C ILE A 374 8.16 -3.88 -16.03
N TYR A 375 9.27 -3.52 -15.38
CA TYR A 375 10.28 -2.61 -15.91
C TYR A 375 11.62 -3.30 -15.82
N LEU A 376 12.26 -3.50 -16.98
CA LEU A 376 13.55 -4.19 -17.10
C LEU A 376 14.59 -3.19 -17.60
N ASP A 377 15.80 -3.25 -17.04
CA ASP A 377 16.95 -2.59 -17.66
C ASP A 377 17.43 -3.37 -18.91
N GLU A 378 18.42 -2.84 -19.63
CA GLU A 378 18.92 -3.47 -20.88
C GLU A 378 19.51 -4.87 -20.64
N GLU A 379 20.16 -5.08 -19.50
CA GLU A 379 20.76 -6.37 -19.14
C GLU A 379 19.65 -7.40 -18.87
N GLU A 380 18.65 -7.01 -18.10
CA GLU A 380 17.49 -7.82 -17.79
C GLU A 380 16.64 -8.14 -19.03
N ASP A 381 16.33 -7.16 -19.88
CA ASP A 381 15.59 -7.41 -21.13
C ASP A 381 16.28 -8.47 -22.00
N SER A 382 17.62 -8.40 -22.10
CA SER A 382 18.41 -9.40 -22.83
C SER A 382 18.30 -10.80 -22.23
N TRP A 383 18.30 -10.93 -20.90
CA TRP A 383 18.11 -12.22 -20.24
C TRP A 383 16.72 -12.80 -20.48
N PHE A 384 15.68 -11.98 -20.41
CA PHE A 384 14.31 -12.43 -20.68
C PHE A 384 14.11 -12.79 -22.16
N ASP A 385 14.72 -12.05 -23.08
CA ASP A 385 14.71 -12.35 -24.52
C ASP A 385 15.47 -13.66 -24.81
N THR A 386 16.60 -13.90 -24.13
CA THR A 386 17.34 -15.16 -24.21
C THR A 386 16.49 -16.33 -23.72
N TYR A 387 15.81 -16.16 -22.58
CA TYR A 387 14.87 -17.16 -22.09
C TYR A 387 13.78 -17.44 -23.12
N PHE A 388 13.14 -16.40 -23.67
CA PHE A 388 12.07 -16.53 -24.65
C PHE A 388 12.52 -17.27 -25.92
N ARG A 389 13.72 -16.98 -26.44
CA ARG A 389 14.22 -17.54 -27.71
C ARG A 389 14.88 -18.90 -27.58
N HIS A 390 15.57 -19.18 -26.46
CA HIS A 390 16.46 -20.34 -26.37
C HIS A 390 16.04 -21.32 -25.26
N VAL A 391 15.55 -20.84 -24.12
CA VAL A 391 15.21 -21.71 -22.98
C VAL A 391 13.76 -22.19 -23.05
N ARG A 392 12.82 -21.27 -23.25
CA ARG A 392 11.38 -21.53 -23.36
C ARG A 392 11.05 -22.58 -24.43
N PRO A 393 11.62 -22.55 -25.66
CA PRO A 393 11.28 -23.56 -26.66
C PRO A 393 11.69 -24.98 -26.26
N ALA A 394 12.72 -25.15 -25.41
CA ALA A 394 13.10 -26.47 -24.92
C ALA A 394 12.03 -27.10 -24.03
N PHE A 395 11.28 -26.28 -23.28
CA PHE A 395 10.16 -26.73 -22.46
C PHE A 395 8.91 -27.06 -23.29
N LEU A 396 8.67 -26.30 -24.37
CA LEU A 396 7.53 -26.55 -25.26
C LEU A 396 7.65 -27.86 -26.05
N LYS A 397 8.86 -28.34 -26.30
CA LYS A 397 9.07 -29.66 -26.95
C LYS A 397 8.46 -30.82 -26.18
N ASN A 398 8.14 -30.61 -24.90
CA ASN A 398 7.51 -31.59 -24.02
C ASN A 398 5.98 -31.42 -23.93
N SER A 399 5.39 -30.44 -24.62
CA SER A 399 3.96 -30.09 -24.54
C SER A 399 3.12 -30.80 -25.60
N ASN A 400 1.88 -31.17 -25.24
CA ASN A 400 0.82 -31.49 -26.20
C ASN A 400 0.12 -30.19 -26.58
N ASP A 401 0.27 -29.77 -27.84
CA ASP A 401 -0.15 -28.48 -28.39
C ASP A 401 -1.55 -28.02 -27.91
N THR A 402 -1.60 -26.98 -27.06
CA THR A 402 -2.85 -26.36 -26.57
C THR A 402 -2.70 -24.85 -26.46
N GLU A 403 -3.83 -24.13 -26.47
CA GLU A 403 -3.95 -22.67 -26.28
C GLU A 403 -3.28 -22.15 -25.00
N GLU A 404 -2.92 -23.04 -24.06
CA GLU A 404 -2.15 -22.71 -22.84
C GLU A 404 -0.70 -22.25 -23.12
N ASN A 405 -0.19 -22.47 -24.34
CA ASN A 405 1.12 -22.03 -24.83
C ASN A 405 1.24 -20.49 -24.99
N GLU A 406 0.17 -19.72 -24.72
CA GLU A 406 0.19 -18.26 -24.71
C GLU A 406 0.92 -17.66 -23.49
N ARG A 407 1.23 -18.44 -22.44
CA ARG A 407 1.93 -17.92 -21.25
C ARG A 407 3.42 -17.73 -21.49
N PHE A 408 3.98 -16.64 -20.97
CA PHE A 408 5.40 -16.33 -21.12
C PHE A 408 6.28 -17.33 -20.36
N PHE A 409 6.00 -17.49 -19.05
CA PHE A 409 6.66 -18.51 -18.24
C PHE A 409 5.95 -19.85 -18.35
N ILE A 410 6.73 -20.88 -18.65
CA ILE A 410 6.26 -22.27 -18.75
C ILE A 410 7.21 -23.16 -17.95
N SER A 411 6.64 -24.21 -17.37
CA SER A 411 7.35 -25.22 -16.61
C SER A 411 8.09 -26.18 -17.54
N THR A 412 8.97 -27.02 -16.99
CA THR A 412 9.73 -28.04 -17.75
C THR A 412 8.85 -29.07 -18.44
N THR A 413 7.59 -29.23 -18.00
CA THR A 413 6.58 -30.10 -18.63
C THR A 413 5.85 -29.44 -19.79
N GLY A 414 6.20 -28.20 -20.14
CA GLY A 414 5.60 -27.45 -21.25
C GLY A 414 4.28 -26.74 -20.90
N ASN A 415 3.73 -26.98 -19.71
CA ASN A 415 2.53 -26.29 -19.21
C ASN A 415 2.89 -24.93 -18.57
N PRO A 416 1.94 -23.97 -18.51
CA PRO A 416 2.12 -22.75 -17.73
C PRO A 416 2.60 -23.01 -16.30
N ILE A 417 3.47 -22.14 -15.79
CA ILE A 417 3.91 -22.24 -14.39
C ILE A 417 2.70 -22.13 -13.44
N TYR A 418 2.70 -22.96 -12.39
CA TYR A 418 1.56 -23.05 -11.49
C TYR A 418 1.72 -22.17 -10.26
N ASN A 419 2.88 -22.23 -9.59
CA ASN A 419 3.11 -21.55 -8.32
C ASN A 419 4.55 -20.97 -8.22
N PRO A 420 4.75 -19.73 -8.69
CA PRO A 420 6.05 -19.04 -8.59
C PRO A 420 6.59 -18.92 -7.16
N SER A 421 5.71 -18.91 -6.15
CA SER A 421 6.12 -18.84 -4.74
C SER A 421 6.82 -20.13 -4.30
N ASN A 422 6.35 -21.28 -4.79
CA ASN A 422 6.99 -22.58 -4.52
C ASN A 422 8.31 -22.72 -5.26
N ASP A 423 8.38 -22.25 -6.51
CA ASP A 423 9.61 -22.21 -7.30
C ASP A 423 10.68 -21.36 -6.61
N LEU A 424 10.30 -20.19 -6.11
CA LEU A 424 11.17 -19.35 -5.27
C LEU A 424 11.65 -20.06 -3.99
N GLN A 425 10.77 -20.82 -3.33
CA GLN A 425 11.14 -21.58 -2.14
C GLN A 425 12.14 -22.71 -2.48
N ARG A 426 11.91 -23.45 -3.58
CA ARG A 426 12.84 -24.48 -4.08
C ARG A 426 14.19 -23.85 -4.42
N PHE A 427 14.20 -22.65 -4.99
CA PHE A 427 15.43 -21.94 -5.33
C PHE A 427 16.20 -21.45 -4.09
N HIS A 428 15.51 -20.95 -3.05
CA HIS A 428 16.14 -20.70 -1.75
C HIS A 428 16.77 -21.96 -1.16
N ALA A 429 16.06 -23.09 -1.21
CA ALA A 429 16.54 -24.37 -0.69
C ALA A 429 17.79 -24.86 -1.42
N LYS A 430 17.85 -24.74 -2.76
CA LYS A 430 19.04 -25.07 -3.57
C LYS A 430 20.31 -24.37 -3.07
N TYR A 431 20.20 -23.11 -2.64
CA TYR A 431 21.31 -22.31 -2.14
C TYR A 431 21.45 -22.32 -0.61
N ASN A 432 20.69 -23.17 0.10
CA ASN A 432 20.67 -23.24 1.57
C ASN A 432 20.35 -21.89 2.24
N LEU A 433 19.49 -21.09 1.61
CA LEU A 433 19.06 -19.80 2.13
C LEU A 433 17.71 -19.90 2.84
N PRO A 434 17.45 -19.06 3.86
CA PRO A 434 16.12 -18.94 4.45
C PRO A 434 15.10 -18.51 3.39
N ASN A 435 13.89 -19.10 3.44
CA ASN A 435 12.83 -18.73 2.52
C ASN A 435 12.40 -17.26 2.74
N ILE A 436 12.54 -16.44 1.70
CA ILE A 436 12.00 -15.07 1.64
C ILE A 436 10.87 -15.04 0.62
N THR A 437 9.68 -14.62 1.03
CA THR A 437 8.57 -14.44 0.09
C THR A 437 8.61 -13.05 -0.57
N SER A 438 7.97 -12.90 -1.72
CA SER A 438 7.82 -11.60 -2.40
C SER A 438 7.19 -10.55 -1.49
N GLN A 439 6.23 -10.94 -0.64
CA GLN A 439 5.59 -10.03 0.30
C GLN A 439 6.55 -9.54 1.40
N VAL A 440 7.44 -10.41 1.90
CA VAL A 440 8.47 -10.02 2.86
C VAL A 440 9.46 -9.06 2.20
N ALA A 441 9.98 -9.39 1.03
CA ALA A 441 10.87 -8.52 0.27
C ALA A 441 10.23 -7.14 0.03
N ARG A 442 8.97 -7.14 -0.40
CA ARG A 442 8.20 -5.92 -0.64
C ARG A 442 8.04 -5.06 0.61
N GLN A 443 7.64 -5.65 1.73
CA GLN A 443 7.49 -4.94 3.01
C GLN A 443 8.80 -4.33 3.49
N VAL A 444 9.89 -5.09 3.42
CA VAL A 444 11.24 -4.64 3.85
C VAL A 444 11.71 -3.47 2.99
N LEU A 445 11.64 -3.60 1.67
CA LEU A 445 12.11 -2.58 0.73
C LEU A 445 11.22 -1.31 0.79
N GLU A 446 9.90 -1.46 0.92
CA GLU A 446 8.98 -0.33 1.15
C GLU A 446 9.28 0.42 2.45
N THR A 447 9.55 -0.31 3.53
CA THR A 447 9.84 0.29 4.84
C THR A 447 11.15 1.07 4.82
N ASN A 448 12.21 0.48 4.23
CA ASN A 448 13.50 1.16 4.07
C ASN A 448 13.38 2.38 3.16
N THR A 449 12.63 2.28 2.06
CA THR A 449 12.33 3.43 1.18
C THR A 449 11.67 4.56 1.96
N LYS A 450 10.66 4.26 2.79
CA LYS A 450 9.95 5.27 3.60
C LYS A 450 10.86 5.95 4.64
N ALA A 451 11.83 5.22 5.17
CA ALA A 451 12.79 5.74 6.16
C ALA A 451 13.89 6.60 5.52
N SER A 452 14.36 6.24 4.32
CA SER A 452 15.57 6.80 3.72
C SER A 452 15.33 7.88 2.68
N PHE A 453 14.13 7.98 2.10
CA PHE A 453 13.87 8.87 0.96
C PHE A 453 13.04 10.12 1.28
N THR A 454 13.11 11.09 0.37
CA THR A 454 12.29 12.32 0.39
C THR A 454 10.86 12.04 -0.07
N ASP A 455 9.92 12.93 0.22
CA ASP A 455 8.50 12.73 -0.16
C ASP A 455 8.27 12.60 -1.68
N PRO A 456 8.97 13.34 -2.57
CA PRO A 456 8.90 13.11 -4.02
C PRO A 456 9.39 11.71 -4.44
N GLU A 457 10.48 11.23 -3.84
CA GLU A 457 11.01 9.89 -4.12
C GLU A 457 10.07 8.79 -3.61
N LYS A 458 9.44 8.99 -2.45
CA LYS A 458 8.38 8.09 -1.95
C LYS A 458 7.19 8.04 -2.90
N ALA A 459 6.81 9.16 -3.51
CA ALA A 459 5.73 9.19 -4.50
C ALA A 459 6.06 8.34 -5.73
N LEU A 460 7.28 8.45 -6.26
CA LEU A 460 7.75 7.62 -7.40
C LEU A 460 7.71 6.12 -7.07
N VAL A 461 8.14 5.74 -5.87
CA VAL A 461 8.11 4.34 -5.42
C VAL A 461 6.67 3.87 -5.19
N ALA A 462 5.80 4.71 -4.66
CA ALA A 462 4.38 4.40 -4.50
C ALA A 462 3.66 4.23 -5.84
N ASP A 463 4.05 5.00 -6.86
CA ASP A 463 3.55 4.89 -8.22
C ASP A 463 3.99 3.57 -8.87
N TYR A 464 5.26 3.20 -8.74
CA TYR A 464 5.81 1.91 -9.19
C TYR A 464 5.10 0.72 -8.54
N LEU A 465 4.94 0.76 -7.21
CA LEU A 465 4.31 -0.32 -6.45
C LEU A 465 2.77 -0.34 -6.57
N ALA A 466 2.17 0.65 -7.24
CA ALA A 466 0.72 0.72 -7.46
C ALA A 466 -0.11 0.69 -6.15
N HIS A 467 0.38 1.34 -5.07
CA HIS A 467 -0.38 1.47 -3.82
C HIS A 467 -1.60 2.35 -4.00
N THR A 468 -2.81 1.89 -3.65
CA THR A 468 -4.10 2.58 -3.91
C THR A 468 -4.56 3.58 -2.84
N THR A 469 -3.81 3.85 -1.77
CA THR A 469 -4.37 4.48 -0.55
C THR A 469 -4.17 6.00 -0.39
N ALA A 470 -4.09 6.80 -1.46
CA ALA A 470 -4.13 8.26 -1.35
C ALA A 470 -5.02 8.88 -2.43
N THR A 471 -6.02 9.64 -1.95
CA THR A 471 -7.20 10.24 -2.59
C THR A 471 -6.86 11.30 -3.65
N ALA A 472 -7.79 11.49 -4.61
CA ALA A 472 -8.00 12.60 -5.56
C ALA A 472 -6.82 13.11 -6.43
N ASP A 473 -5.64 13.39 -5.87
CA ASP A 473 -4.50 13.98 -6.60
C ASP A 473 -3.91 13.04 -7.67
N ARG A 474 -4.11 11.72 -7.52
CA ARG A 474 -3.73 10.73 -8.53
C ARG A 474 -4.63 10.69 -9.75
N GLN A 475 -5.86 11.17 -9.66
CA GLN A 475 -6.76 11.22 -10.83
C GLN A 475 -6.24 12.21 -11.88
N TYR A 476 -5.44 13.21 -11.46
CA TYR A 476 -4.82 14.21 -12.34
C TYR A 476 -3.34 13.94 -12.65
N SER A 477 -2.61 13.23 -11.80
CA SER A 477 -1.22 12.81 -12.09
C SER A 477 -1.23 11.45 -12.81
N LEU A 478 -1.33 11.47 -14.14
CA LEU A 478 -1.16 10.28 -14.97
C LEU A 478 0.14 9.56 -14.60
N LYS A 479 0.06 8.28 -14.24
CA LYS A 479 1.24 7.42 -14.06
C LYS A 479 2.02 7.40 -15.37
N THR A 480 3.17 8.06 -15.41
CA THR A 480 4.06 7.97 -16.56
C THR A 480 4.98 6.76 -16.40
N THR A 481 5.33 6.12 -17.52
CA THR A 481 6.31 5.03 -17.53
C THR A 481 7.65 5.48 -16.95
N VAL A 482 8.04 6.73 -17.21
CA VAL A 482 9.25 7.36 -16.67
C VAL A 482 9.25 7.41 -15.14
N ASN A 483 8.15 7.82 -14.50
CA ASN A 483 8.07 7.90 -13.04
C ASN A 483 8.24 6.53 -12.39
N ALA A 484 7.63 5.50 -12.98
CA ALA A 484 7.74 4.14 -12.48
C ALA A 484 9.16 3.56 -12.68
N CYS A 485 9.82 3.82 -13.81
CA CYS A 485 11.24 3.50 -14.00
C CYS A 485 12.12 4.17 -12.93
N LEU A 486 11.88 5.45 -12.65
CA LEU A 486 12.61 6.17 -11.58
C LEU A 486 12.33 5.56 -10.20
N GLY A 487 11.09 5.14 -9.93
CA GLY A 487 10.71 4.40 -8.72
C GLY A 487 11.46 3.08 -8.58
N MET A 488 11.60 2.31 -9.66
CA MET A 488 12.39 1.07 -9.67
C MET A 488 13.86 1.32 -9.35
N LYS A 489 14.45 2.37 -9.95
CA LYS A 489 15.85 2.77 -9.65
C LYS A 489 16.05 3.14 -8.19
N LEU A 490 15.08 3.79 -7.58
CA LEU A 490 15.11 4.12 -6.15
C LEU A 490 15.09 2.85 -5.29
N ILE A 491 14.25 1.86 -5.62
CA ILE A 491 14.23 0.54 -4.94
C ILE A 491 15.60 -0.15 -5.07
N SER A 492 16.19 -0.18 -6.26
CA SER A 492 17.53 -0.75 -6.47
C SER A 492 18.62 -0.03 -5.67
N LYS A 493 18.52 1.28 -5.44
CA LYS A 493 19.47 2.01 -4.59
C LYS A 493 19.42 1.58 -3.13
N VAL A 494 18.23 1.29 -2.59
CA VAL A 494 18.08 0.77 -1.21
C VAL A 494 18.78 -0.57 -1.06
N ALA A 495 18.71 -1.41 -2.09
CA ALA A 495 19.40 -2.68 -2.12
C ALA A 495 20.93 -2.52 -2.07
N MET A 496 21.47 -1.56 -2.80
CA MET A 496 22.93 -1.33 -2.93
C MET A 496 23.54 -0.51 -1.78
N SER A 497 22.80 0.43 -1.17
CA SER A 497 23.30 1.19 -0.02
C SER A 497 23.54 0.33 1.23
N SER A 498 23.10 -0.92 1.20
CA SER A 498 23.36 -1.93 2.25
C SER A 498 24.72 -2.64 2.07
N GLU A 499 25.47 -2.34 1.01
CA GLU A 499 26.76 -2.96 0.68
C GLU A 499 27.97 -2.27 1.34
N SER A 500 27.84 -1.00 1.74
CA SER A 500 28.96 -0.23 2.33
C SER A 500 29.18 -0.44 3.83
N ASP A 501 28.26 -1.13 4.53
CA ASP A 501 28.26 -1.17 6.00
C ASP A 501 28.77 -2.50 6.58
N SER A 502 29.50 -3.30 5.80
CA SER A 502 30.07 -4.56 6.27
C SER A 502 31.58 -4.63 6.19
N GLU A 503 32.28 -3.68 6.82
CA GLU A 503 33.58 -3.95 7.47
C GLU A 503 33.67 -3.20 8.80
N THR A 504 34.03 -3.94 9.85
CA THR A 504 34.32 -3.54 11.24
C THR A 504 33.17 -3.22 12.20
N ALA A 505 32.94 -4.16 13.12
CA ALA A 505 32.26 -3.96 14.39
C ALA A 505 33.22 -3.32 15.41
N GLY A 506 32.77 -2.30 16.16
CA GLY A 506 33.45 -1.78 17.35
C GLY A 506 33.04 -0.34 17.73
N PRO A 507 32.87 0.01 19.03
CA PRO A 507 31.99 1.10 19.46
C PRO A 507 32.70 2.45 19.70
N SER A 508 31.88 3.51 19.62
CA SER A 508 31.98 4.79 20.33
C SER A 508 32.95 5.87 19.84
N CYS A 509 32.37 7.07 19.73
CA CYS A 509 32.90 8.43 19.91
C CYS A 509 34.41 8.66 19.76
N ALA A 510 34.80 9.47 18.76
CA ALA A 510 35.34 10.81 18.98
C ALA A 510 35.70 11.45 17.63
N SER A 511 35.39 12.74 17.50
CA SER A 511 35.93 13.65 16.51
C SER A 511 37.47 13.62 16.54
N THR A 512 38.14 13.67 15.37
CA THR A 512 39.14 14.70 14.95
C THR A 512 39.92 14.23 13.71
N SER A 513 39.86 15.04 12.64
CA SER A 513 40.86 15.37 11.61
C SER A 513 41.90 14.33 11.13
N ILE A 514 42.02 14.10 9.82
CA ILE A 514 43.14 14.62 8.97
C ILE A 514 42.93 14.32 7.46
N LYS A 515 43.24 15.36 6.69
CA LYS A 515 43.43 15.66 5.25
C LYS A 515 43.71 14.55 4.22
N GLY A 516 43.18 14.79 3.01
CA GLY A 516 43.78 14.50 1.70
C GLY A 516 43.24 15.49 0.64
N THR A 517 44.12 16.13 -0.12
CA THR A 517 43.91 17.36 -0.91
C THR A 517 43.87 17.09 -2.42
N LEU A 518 43.16 17.91 -3.23
CA LEU A 518 43.57 18.54 -4.53
C LEU A 518 42.37 19.33 -5.16
N PRO A 519 42.54 20.26 -6.13
CA PRO A 519 43.44 21.43 -6.23
C PRO A 519 42.68 22.77 -6.48
N SER A 520 43.46 23.85 -6.44
CA SER A 520 43.14 25.29 -6.37
C SER A 520 42.58 25.97 -7.64
N SER A 521 41.64 26.90 -7.47
CA SER A 521 41.45 28.06 -8.37
C SER A 521 41.22 29.35 -7.56
N LYS A 522 42.09 30.35 -7.80
CA LYS A 522 42.15 31.75 -7.31
C LYS A 522 41.03 32.19 -6.33
N LYS A 523 41.40 32.44 -5.06
CA LYS A 523 40.52 33.04 -4.03
C LYS A 523 40.11 34.47 -4.43
N LEU A 524 38.84 34.68 -4.76
CA LEU A 524 38.24 36.02 -4.73
C LEU A 524 38.25 36.56 -3.28
N ASP A 525 38.41 37.89 -3.16
CA ASP A 525 38.26 38.61 -1.88
C ASP A 525 36.85 38.40 -1.29
N GLU A 526 36.73 38.36 0.04
CA GLU A 526 35.49 38.08 0.77
C GLU A 526 34.38 39.10 0.46
N ALA A 527 34.76 40.37 0.27
CA ALA A 527 33.81 41.42 -0.09
C ALA A 527 33.30 41.29 -1.53
N GLN A 528 34.15 40.84 -2.46
CA GLN A 528 33.78 40.62 -3.86
C GLN A 528 32.91 39.37 -4.02
N THR A 529 33.24 38.30 -3.28
CA THR A 529 32.45 37.06 -3.26
C THR A 529 31.05 37.31 -2.67
N LEU A 530 30.93 38.15 -1.63
CA LEU A 530 29.64 38.53 -1.08
C LEU A 530 28.80 39.37 -2.06
N LYS A 531 29.42 40.31 -2.79
CA LYS A 531 28.71 41.08 -3.84
C LYS A 531 28.21 40.17 -4.96
N LEU A 532 29.05 39.24 -5.42
CA LEU A 532 28.67 38.25 -6.44
C LEU A 532 27.52 37.35 -5.96
N PHE A 533 27.57 36.95 -4.69
CA PHE A 533 26.52 36.14 -4.06
C PHE A 533 25.17 36.87 -4.01
N TYR A 534 25.15 38.17 -3.68
CA TYR A 534 23.93 38.98 -3.71
C TYR A 534 23.40 39.23 -5.12
N HIS A 535 24.30 39.31 -6.12
CA HIS A 535 23.89 39.44 -7.51
C HIS A 535 23.18 38.16 -8.01
N HIS A 536 23.74 36.98 -7.71
CA HIS A 536 23.14 35.70 -8.10
C HIS A 536 21.91 35.32 -7.28
N PHE A 537 21.86 35.74 -6.02
CA PHE A 537 20.75 35.49 -5.11
C PHE A 537 20.28 36.82 -4.50
N PRO A 538 19.40 37.58 -5.17
CA PRO A 538 18.84 38.82 -4.61
C PRO A 538 18.07 38.53 -3.32
N VAL A 539 18.24 39.38 -2.29
CA VAL A 539 17.50 39.25 -1.03
C VAL A 539 16.09 39.82 -1.21
N THR A 540 15.07 38.97 -1.10
CA THR A 540 13.65 39.36 -1.18
C THR A 540 12.86 38.84 0.02
N VAL A 541 11.75 39.50 0.36
CA VAL A 541 10.90 39.14 1.51
C VAL A 541 10.32 37.73 1.34
N ASP A 542 9.90 37.34 0.15
CA ASP A 542 9.29 36.03 -0.12
C ASP A 542 10.29 34.98 -0.67
N GLY A 543 11.57 35.33 -0.76
CA GLY A 543 12.59 34.46 -1.33
C GLY A 543 12.82 33.17 -0.54
N GLN A 544 12.91 32.04 -1.22
CA GLN A 544 13.23 30.77 -0.59
C GLN A 544 14.72 30.66 -0.24
N SER A 545 15.06 29.83 0.75
CA SER A 545 16.44 29.65 1.18
C SER A 545 17.30 28.98 0.09
N VAL A 546 18.43 29.59 -0.24
CA VAL A 546 19.36 29.05 -1.26
C VAL A 546 19.94 27.69 -0.82
N LYS A 547 19.88 26.68 -1.67
CA LYS A 547 20.36 25.32 -1.36
C LYS A 547 21.88 25.29 -1.29
N LYS A 548 22.43 24.45 -0.40
CA LYS A 548 23.88 24.40 -0.12
C LYS A 548 24.73 24.15 -1.37
N LYS A 549 24.25 23.29 -2.28
CA LYS A 549 24.96 22.98 -3.54
C LYS A 549 25.13 24.24 -4.42
N ASP A 550 24.09 25.06 -4.54
CA ASP A 550 24.12 26.29 -5.35
C ASP A 550 25.00 27.38 -4.70
N ARG A 551 25.04 27.42 -3.36
CA ARG A 551 25.92 28.32 -2.61
C ARG A 551 27.39 27.99 -2.79
N GLN A 552 27.72 26.70 -2.75
CA GLN A 552 29.07 26.19 -2.95
C GLN A 552 29.57 26.44 -4.38
N LEU A 553 28.68 26.43 -5.36
CA LEU A 553 29.03 26.73 -6.76
C LEU A 553 29.48 28.19 -6.95
N ILE A 554 28.87 29.14 -6.24
CA ILE A 554 29.12 30.58 -6.42
C ILE A 554 30.16 31.13 -5.42
N ALA A 555 30.06 30.75 -4.13
CA ALA A 555 30.92 31.28 -3.06
C ALA A 555 31.97 30.28 -2.55
N GLY A 556 32.02 29.06 -3.11
CA GLY A 556 33.06 28.06 -2.80
C GLY A 556 33.21 27.82 -1.30
N THR A 557 34.43 27.98 -0.80
CA THR A 557 34.75 27.80 0.64
C THR A 557 34.18 28.90 1.53
N GLN A 558 33.76 30.04 0.97
CA GLN A 558 33.14 31.15 1.70
C GLN A 558 31.59 31.07 1.69
N GLU A 559 31.01 29.98 1.17
CA GLU A 559 29.54 29.80 1.05
C GLU A 559 28.79 30.09 2.35
N ARG A 560 29.36 29.64 3.47
CA ARG A 560 28.74 29.77 4.78
C ARG A 560 28.72 31.23 5.23
N TYR A 561 29.84 31.94 5.08
CA TYR A 561 29.93 33.37 5.38
C TYR A 561 28.94 34.20 4.55
N CYS A 562 28.90 33.97 3.23
CA CYS A 562 28.00 34.70 2.35
C CYS A 562 26.52 34.38 2.63
N TYR A 563 26.20 33.11 2.88
CA TYR A 563 24.84 32.69 3.20
C TYR A 563 24.35 33.22 4.54
N ASP A 564 25.20 33.24 5.56
CA ASP A 564 24.82 33.74 6.89
C ASP A 564 24.51 35.26 6.84
N LYS A 565 25.30 36.04 6.08
CA LYS A 565 25.02 37.46 5.81
C LYS A 565 23.73 37.64 5.00
N TRP A 566 23.55 36.86 3.95
CA TRP A 566 22.35 36.90 3.10
C TRP A 566 21.07 36.59 3.89
N ARG A 567 21.12 35.55 4.73
CA ARG A 567 20.00 35.12 5.56
C ARG A 567 19.66 36.14 6.65
N SER A 568 20.68 36.74 7.28
CA SER A 568 20.49 37.80 8.27
C SER A 568 19.80 39.03 7.65
N GLN A 569 20.18 39.40 6.42
CA GLN A 569 19.54 40.50 5.71
C GLN A 569 18.09 40.17 5.32
N GLN A 570 17.82 38.94 4.87
CA GLN A 570 16.47 38.50 4.53
C GLN A 570 15.55 38.47 5.75
N GLU A 571 16.06 37.97 6.87
CA GLU A 571 15.33 37.91 8.13
C GLU A 571 14.99 39.31 8.63
N LYS A 572 15.93 40.26 8.55
CA LYS A 572 15.66 41.66 8.86
C LYS A 572 14.58 42.25 7.95
N MET A 573 14.66 42.04 6.63
CA MET A 573 13.62 42.52 5.69
C MET A 573 12.24 41.91 5.96
N ARG A 574 12.17 40.64 6.37
CA ARG A 574 10.90 39.98 6.76
C ARG A 574 10.35 40.55 8.06
N GLN A 575 11.21 40.79 9.04
CA GLN A 575 10.81 41.42 10.30
C GLN A 575 10.26 42.82 10.05
N ASP A 576 10.97 43.64 9.27
CA ASP A 576 10.53 45.00 8.91
C ASP A 576 9.21 44.97 8.12
N TYR A 577 9.04 44.03 7.18
CA TYR A 577 7.80 43.85 6.42
C TYR A 577 6.62 43.46 7.32
N VAL A 578 6.82 42.53 8.25
CA VAL A 578 5.79 42.08 9.19
C VAL A 578 5.44 43.22 10.17
N ILE A 579 6.42 43.96 10.69
CA ILE A 579 6.19 45.11 11.57
C ILE A 579 5.38 46.19 10.83
N GLY A 580 5.73 46.51 9.58
CA GLY A 580 4.97 47.45 8.76
C GLY A 580 3.53 46.99 8.46
N LYS A 581 3.34 45.70 8.14
CA LYS A 581 2.01 45.10 7.94
C LYS A 581 1.18 45.03 9.22
N MET A 582 1.81 44.82 10.37
CA MET A 582 1.16 44.78 11.68
C MET A 582 0.72 46.19 12.11
N GLN A 583 1.51 47.22 11.85
CA GLN A 583 1.12 48.62 12.09
C GLN A 583 -0.08 49.04 11.23
N LEU A 584 -0.11 48.63 9.95
CA LEU A 584 -1.25 48.83 9.05
C LEU A 584 -2.51 48.05 9.49
N LYS A 585 -2.34 46.80 9.96
CA LYS A 585 -3.45 46.01 10.49
C LYS A 585 -3.97 46.51 11.84
N HIS A 586 -3.13 47.12 12.67
CA HIS A 586 -3.59 47.71 13.94
C HIS A 586 -4.46 48.96 13.70
N SER A 587 -4.21 49.72 12.62
CA SER A 587 -5.10 50.81 12.18
C SER A 587 -6.40 50.30 11.56
N GLU A 588 -6.37 49.20 10.79
CA GLU A 588 -7.58 48.60 10.22
C GLU A 588 -8.44 47.87 11.27
N LEU A 589 -7.82 47.24 12.27
CA LEU A 589 -8.52 46.61 13.38
C LEU A 589 -9.19 47.65 14.29
N PHE A 590 -8.58 48.82 14.49
CA PHE A 590 -9.23 49.94 15.18
C PHE A 590 -10.43 50.48 14.39
N PHE A 591 -10.35 50.51 13.06
CA PHE A 591 -11.46 50.91 12.19
C PHE A 591 -12.60 49.89 12.26
N TYR A 592 -12.28 48.59 12.27
CA TYR A 592 -13.24 47.50 12.41
C TYR A 592 -13.89 47.44 13.80
N ILE A 593 -13.13 47.67 14.87
CA ILE A 593 -13.69 47.74 16.24
C ILE A 593 -14.63 48.93 16.36
N ARG A 594 -14.28 50.12 15.84
CA ARG A 594 -15.19 51.27 15.80
C ARG A 594 -16.43 51.06 14.92
N TYR A 595 -16.29 50.30 13.85
CA TYR A 595 -17.40 49.94 12.96
C TYR A 595 -18.38 48.98 13.66
N TYR A 596 -17.86 47.96 14.35
CA TYR A 596 -18.66 47.04 15.15
C TYR A 596 -19.28 47.68 16.40
N GLU A 597 -18.58 48.60 17.07
CA GLU A 597 -19.15 49.38 18.20
C GLU A 597 -20.29 50.30 17.75
N ASN A 598 -20.19 50.93 16.57
CA ASN A 598 -21.29 51.74 16.01
C ASN A 598 -22.49 50.88 15.58
N ILE A 599 -22.27 49.66 15.07
CA ILE A 599 -23.34 48.73 14.73
C ILE A 599 -24.01 48.18 15.99
N LEU A 600 -23.25 47.84 17.03
CA LEU A 600 -23.80 47.40 18.32
C LEU A 600 -24.62 48.51 19.01
N HIS A 601 -24.23 49.78 18.85
CA HIS A 601 -24.99 50.91 19.40
C HIS A 601 -26.29 51.22 18.62
N LEU A 602 -26.35 50.86 17.34
CA LEU A 602 -27.55 50.97 16.49
C LEU A 602 -28.55 49.81 16.69
N VAL A 603 -28.10 48.69 17.26
CA VAL A 603 -28.94 47.49 17.51
C VAL A 603 -29.46 47.44 18.97
N THR A 604 -28.99 48.34 19.83
CA THR A 604 -29.44 48.46 21.25
C THR A 604 -30.25 49.73 21.54
N LYS A 605 -30.80 50.38 20.53
CA LYS A 605 -31.95 51.31 20.60
C LYS A 605 -33.00 50.87 19.61
#